data_AF-A0A2N2G7P4-F1
#
_entry.id   AF-A0A2N2G7P4-F1
#
_cell.length_a   1.000
_cell.length_b   1.000
_cell.length_c   1.000
_cell.angle_alpha   90.00
_cell.angle_beta   90.00
_cell.angle_gamma   90.00
#
_symmetry.space_group_name_H-M   'P 1'
#
loop_
_entity.id
_entity.type
_entity.pdbx_description
1 polymer ?
#
loop_
_entity_poly.entity_id
_entity_poly.type
_entity_poly.pdbx_seq_one_letter_code
_entity_poly.pdbx_strand_id
1 'polypeptide(L)' 'MGKINPKESARIKRVKRIRKNIVGTPERPRLRVFKSAKHIYCQIIDDVAGNTLAAMSTVDKGM' A
#
# COMPACT_ATOMS: atom_id res chain seq x y z
N MET A 1 6.96 19.97 17.56
CA MET A 1 6.77 18.85 16.62
C MET A 1 5.53 18.07 17.02
N GLY A 2 4.53 17.95 16.15
CA GLY A 2 3.28 17.26 16.46
C GLY A 2 3.49 15.79 16.81
N LYS A 3 2.77 15.27 17.82
CA LYS A 3 2.84 13.87 18.25
C LYS A 3 2.50 12.96 17.05
N ILE A 4 3.49 12.20 16.57
CA ILE A 4 3.28 11.20 15.52
C ILE A 4 2.35 10.13 16.12
N ASN A 5 1.21 9.87 15.46
CA ASN A 5 0.26 8.87 15.92
C ASN A 5 0.97 7.49 16.03
N PRO A 6 1.03 6.86 17.22
CA PRO A 6 1.78 5.62 17.42
C PRO A 6 1.29 4.47 16.54
N LYS A 7 0.02 4.50 16.11
CA LYS A 7 -0.52 3.52 15.14
C LYS A 7 0.12 3.66 13.77
N GLU A 8 0.37 4.88 13.33
CA GLU A 8 0.96 5.15 12.01
C GLU A 8 2.43 4.72 11.96
N SER A 9 3.21 5.02 13.01
CA SER A 9 4.61 4.62 13.09
C SER A 9 4.75 3.08 13.14
N ALA A 10 3.89 2.38 13.89
CA ALA A 10 3.86 0.92 13.93
C ALA A 10 3.52 0.31 12.56
N ARG A 11 2.58 0.93 11.82
CA ARG A 11 2.20 0.50 10.47
C ARG A 11 3.36 0.64 9.49
N ILE A 12 4.03 1.80 9.47
CA ILE A 12 5.18 2.05 8.58
C ILE A 12 6.30 1.03 8.86
N LYS A 13 6.62 0.78 10.13
CA LYS A 13 7.62 -0.24 10.52
C LYS A 13 7.25 -1.63 10.01
N ARG A 14 5.99 -2.04 10.14
CA ARG A 14 5.51 -3.33 9.64
C ARG A 14 5.62 -3.44 8.12
N VAL A 15 5.15 -2.42 7.39
CA VAL A 15 5.23 -2.39 5.93
C VAL A 15 6.68 -2.48 5.46
N LYS A 16 7.59 -1.71 6.06
CA LYS A 16 9.02 -1.76 5.73
C LYS A 16 9.62 -3.14 5.97
N ARG A 17 9.23 -3.83 7.04
CA ARG A 17 9.67 -5.21 7.33
C ARG A 17 9.16 -6.20 6.29
N ILE A 18 7.88 -6.13 5.92
CA ILE A 18 7.28 -7.03 4.92
C ILE A 18 7.92 -6.84 3.55
N ARG A 19 8.18 -5.59 3.16
CA ARG A 19 8.85 -5.24 1.89
C ARG A 19 10.31 -5.71 1.79
N LYS A 20 10.91 -6.24 2.87
CA LYS A 20 12.21 -6.92 2.77
C LYS A 20 12.12 -8.25 2.03
N ASN A 21 10.98 -8.93 2.14
CA ASN A 21 10.78 -10.28 1.59
C ASN A 21 9.81 -10.27 0.41
N ILE A 22 8.91 -9.28 0.34
CA ILE A 22 7.91 -9.16 -0.73
C ILE A 22 8.30 -8.01 -1.65
N VAL A 23 8.66 -8.35 -2.88
CA VAL A 23 8.96 -7.42 -3.98
C VAL A 23 8.02 -7.72 -5.14
N GLY A 24 7.46 -6.69 -5.77
CA GLY A 24 6.64 -6.83 -6.97
C GLY A 24 7.52 -6.83 -8.22
N THR A 25 7.40 -7.86 -9.05
CA THR A 25 8.00 -7.93 -10.39
C THR A 25 6.94 -7.68 -11.46
N PRO A 26 7.32 -7.44 -12.73
CA PRO A 26 6.34 -7.27 -13.81
C PRO A 26 5.39 -8.47 -13.98
N GLU A 27 5.92 -9.70 -13.83
CA GLU A 27 5.13 -10.94 -13.89
C GLU A 27 4.29 -11.16 -12.63
N ARG A 28 4.75 -10.65 -11.49
CA ARG A 28 4.13 -10.86 -10.18
C ARG A 28 4.12 -9.54 -9.39
N PRO A 29 3.27 -8.58 -9.79
CA PRO A 29 3.24 -7.26 -9.17
C PRO A 29 2.71 -7.36 -7.74
N ARG A 30 3.15 -6.45 -6.86
CA ARG A 30 2.73 -6.45 -5.47
C ARG A 30 1.41 -5.71 -5.28
N LEU A 31 0.54 -6.27 -4.44
CA LEU A 31 -0.66 -5.59 -3.97
C LEU A 31 -0.35 -4.79 -2.70
N ARG A 32 -0.62 -3.49 -2.73
CA ARG A 32 -0.54 -2.60 -1.56
C ARG A 32 -1.95 -2.23 -1.12
N VAL A 33 -2.30 -2.59 0.11
CA VAL A 33 -3.58 -2.25 0.73
C VAL A 33 -3.38 -1.26 1.88
N PHE A 34 -4.18 -0.20 1.91
CA PHE A 34 -4.32 0.70 3.04
C PHE A 34 -5.78 0.72 3.48
N LYS A 35 -6.02 0.36 4.75
CA LYS A 35 -7.35 0.36 5.36
C LYS A 35 -7.45 1.48 6.37
N SER A 36 -8.45 2.34 6.20
CA SER A 36 -8.88 3.30 7.20
C SER A 36 -10.07 2.76 8.00
N ALA A 37 -10.63 3.59 8.89
CA ALA A 37 -11.84 3.22 9.61
C ALA A 37 -13.07 3.13 8.69
N LYS A 38 -13.10 3.93 7.61
CA LYS A 38 -14.26 4.09 6.74
C LYS A 38 -14.09 3.43 5.37
N HIS A 39 -12.85 3.36 4.86
CA HIS A 39 -12.59 3.01 3.47
C HIS A 39 -11.33 2.16 3.31
N ILE A 40 -11.24 1.46 2.18
CA ILE A 40 -10.08 0.65 1.79
C ILE A 40 -9.56 1.17 0.45
N TYR A 41 -8.24 1.25 0.36
CA TYR A 41 -7.51 1.70 -0.82
C TYR A 41 -6.51 0.62 -1.21
N CYS A 42 -6.51 0.23 -2.47
CA CYS A 42 -5.70 -0.86 -3.02
C CYS A 42 -4.95 -0.37 -4.26
N GLN A 43 -3.70 -0.80 -4.41
CA GLN A 43 -2.85 -0.48 -5.56
C GLN A 43 -2.04 -1.71 -5.97
N ILE A 44 -1.97 -1.99 -7.27
CA ILE A 44 -1.09 -3.00 -7.85
C ILE A 44 0.15 -2.27 -8.37
N ILE A 45 1.33 -2.63 -7.87
CA ILE A 45 2.57 -1.92 -8.14
C ILE A 45 3.64 -2.90 -8.62
N ASP A 46 4.33 -2.50 -9.69
CA ASP A 46 5.60 -3.09 -10.11
C ASP A 46 6.75 -2.30 -9.46
N ASP A 47 7.56 -2.95 -8.62
CA ASP A 47 8.67 -2.29 -7.94
C ASP A 47 9.91 -2.14 -8.84
N VAL A 48 10.00 -2.90 -9.96
CA VAL A 48 11.13 -2.81 -10.90
C VAL A 48 11.03 -1.54 -11.71
N ALA A 49 9.88 -1.31 -12.34
CA ALA A 49 9.59 -0.08 -13.07
C ALA A 49 9.18 1.09 -12.16
N GLY A 50 8.80 0.82 -10.91
CA GLY A 50 8.26 1.82 -9.99
C GLY A 50 6.86 2.31 -10.35
N ASN A 51 6.16 1.59 -11.24
CA ASN A 51 4.86 1.99 -11.78
C ASN A 51 3.70 1.34 -11.04
N THR A 52 2.62 2.11 -10.85
CA THR A 52 1.34 1.59 -10.36
C THR A 52 0.51 1.16 -11.56
N LEU A 53 0.24 -0.13 -11.67
CA LEU A 53 -0.50 -0.72 -12.79
C LEU A 53 -2.01 -0.50 -12.64
N ALA A 54 -2.52 -0.57 -11.41
CA ALA A 54 -3.92 -0.35 -11.12
C ALA A 54 -4.10 0.26 -9.73
N ALA A 55 -5.12 1.10 -9.58
CA ALA A 55 -5.54 1.64 -8.29
C ALA A 55 -7.06 1.51 -8.17
N MET A 56 -7.54 1.13 -6.98
CA MET A 56 -8.95 0.99 -6.70
C MET A 56 -9.21 1.38 -5.25
N SER A 57 -10.38 1.96 -4.96
CA SER A 57 -10.77 2.27 -3.59
C SER A 57 -12.27 2.10 -3.40
N THR A 58 -12.69 1.87 -2.16
CA THR A 58 -14.12 1.78 -1.81
C THR A 58 -14.84 3.13 -1.84
N VAL A 59 -14.09 4.23 -1.97
CA VAL A 59 -14.67 5.58 -2.15
C VAL A 59 -15.04 5.79 -3.61
N ASP A 60 -14.30 5.15 -4.50
CA ASP A 60 -14.56 5.19 -5.92
C ASP A 60 -15.86 4.43 -6.19
N LYS A 61 -16.87 5.11 -6.73
CA LYS A 61 -18.25 4.59 -6.84
C LYS A 61 -18.44 3.60 -8.01
N GLY A 62 -17.34 2.99 -8.46
CA GLY A 62 -17.28 2.27 -9.72
C GLY A 62 -16.93 3.24 -10.85
N MET A 63 -16.07 2.79 -11.75
CA MET A 63 -15.95 3.37 -13.09
C MET A 63 -17.32 3.46 -13.76
#